data_AF-A0A4R6URN8-F1
#
_entry.id   AF-A0A4R6URN8-F1
#
_cell.length_a   1.000
_cell.length_b   1.000
_cell.length_c   1.000
_cell.angle_alpha   90.00
_cell.angle_beta   90.00
_cell.angle_gamma   90.00
#
_symmetry.space_group_name_H-M   'P 1'
#
loop_
_entity.id
_entity.type
_entity.pdbx_description
1 polymer ?
#
loop_
_entity_poly.entity_id
_entity_poly.type
_entity_poly.pdbx_seq_one_letter_code
_entity_poly.pdbx_strand_id
1 'polypeptide(L)'
;MPCYLCGARPSDPARGARPWKRGVRHERQVLICPDCLVSRDWKADLDRCGRCRSTFLISRLGEIECHGCGEVRPQAAPQPAAAPLPGSALTNEVEQALSRALSGLTALPAPHTRR
;
A
#
# COMPACT_ATOMS: atom_id res chain seq x y z
N MET A 1 -4.78 -9.16 -10.81
CA MET A 1 -4.91 -7.70 -11.00
C MET A 1 -5.64 -7.45 -12.31
N PRO A 2 -6.81 -6.79 -12.31
CA PRO A 2 -7.55 -6.49 -13.54
C PRO A 2 -6.85 -5.39 -14.37
N CYS A 3 -7.30 -5.20 -15.61
CA CYS A 3 -6.91 -4.08 -16.43
C CYS A 3 -7.32 -2.77 -15.76
N TYR A 4 -6.39 -1.82 -15.69
CA TYR A 4 -6.65 -0.50 -15.12
C TYR A 4 -7.73 0.28 -15.89
N LEU A 5 -7.78 0.15 -17.22
CA LEU A 5 -8.67 0.96 -18.07
C LEU A 5 -10.10 0.42 -18.17
N CYS A 6 -10.28 -0.89 -18.20
CA CYS A 6 -11.60 -1.52 -18.42
C CYS A 6 -12.01 -2.54 -17.36
N GLY A 7 -11.15 -2.86 -16.39
CA GLY A 7 -11.44 -3.84 -15.35
C GLY A 7 -11.40 -5.30 -15.78
N ALA A 8 -11.12 -5.60 -17.06
CA ALA A 8 -11.00 -6.98 -17.56
C ALA A 8 -9.99 -7.77 -16.72
N ARG A 9 -10.23 -9.06 -16.47
CA ARG A 9 -9.27 -9.92 -15.76
C ARG A 9 -8.36 -10.62 -16.77
N PRO A 10 -7.07 -10.84 -16.46
CA PRO A 10 -6.22 -11.67 -17.29
C PRO A 10 -6.83 -13.07 -17.44
N SER A 11 -7.28 -13.39 -18.65
CA SER A 11 -7.57 -14.76 -19.07
C SER A 11 -6.30 -15.36 -19.66
N ASP A 12 -6.21 -16.69 -19.69
CA ASP A 12 -5.12 -17.39 -20.36
C ASP A 12 -5.05 -16.89 -21.82
N PRO A 13 -3.94 -16.27 -22.26
CA PRO A 13 -3.85 -15.77 -23.62
C PRO A 13 -3.91 -16.97 -24.58
N ALA A 14 -4.94 -17.01 -25.41
CA ALA A 14 -4.94 -17.90 -26.56
C ALA A 14 -3.64 -17.70 -27.36
N ARG A 15 -3.08 -18.78 -27.89
CA ARG A 15 -1.80 -18.76 -28.61
C ARG A 15 -1.84 -17.66 -29.69
N GLY A 16 -0.99 -16.64 -29.55
CA GLY A 16 -0.91 -15.51 -30.50
C GLY A 16 -1.64 -14.22 -30.09
N ALA A 17 -2.36 -14.19 -28.97
CA ALA A 17 -2.90 -12.95 -28.42
C ALA A 17 -1.77 -12.00 -28.01
N ARG A 18 -1.95 -10.68 -28.24
CA ARG A 18 -0.96 -9.69 -27.79
C ARG A 18 -0.80 -9.81 -26.26
N PRO A 19 0.42 -9.70 -25.73
CA PRO A 19 0.61 -9.81 -24.29
C PRO A 19 0.01 -8.59 -23.59
N TRP A 20 -0.49 -8.83 -22.38
CA TRP A 20 -0.80 -7.75 -21.44
C TRP A 20 0.46 -6.92 -21.19
N LYS A 21 0.32 -5.59 -21.16
CA LYS A 21 1.43 -4.70 -20.83
C LYS A 21 1.36 -4.29 -19.37
N ARG A 22 2.54 -4.14 -18.77
CA ARG A 22 2.71 -3.55 -17.44
C ARG A 22 3.09 -2.08 -17.60
N GLY A 23 2.65 -1.27 -16.65
CA GLY A 23 3.09 0.12 -16.47
C GLY A 23 3.06 0.48 -14.99
N VAL A 24 3.38 1.74 -14.69
CA VAL A 24 3.29 2.30 -13.35
C VAL A 24 2.38 3.53 -13.40
N ARG A 25 1.46 3.63 -12.43
CA ARG A 25 0.58 4.79 -12.25
C ARG A 25 0.47 5.11 -10.77
N HIS A 26 0.70 6.37 -10.39
CA HIS A 26 0.76 6.77 -8.98
C HIS A 26 1.65 5.81 -8.19
N GLU A 27 2.81 5.51 -8.77
CA GLU A 27 3.83 4.65 -8.20
C GLU A 27 3.45 3.19 -8.01
N ARG A 28 2.25 2.77 -8.45
CA ARG A 28 1.77 1.40 -8.35
C ARG A 28 1.84 0.70 -9.69
N GLN A 29 2.23 -0.57 -9.69
CA GLN A 29 2.20 -1.38 -10.90
C GLN A 29 0.76 -1.63 -11.34
N VAL A 30 0.49 -1.40 -12.63
CA VAL A 30 -0.80 -1.65 -13.28
C VAL A 30 -0.65 -2.55 -14.50
N LEU A 31 -1.75 -3.20 -14.87
CA LEU A 31 -1.86 -4.04 -16.06
C LEU A 31 -2.82 -3.41 -17.08
N ILE A 32 -2.49 -3.54 -18.36
CA ILE A 32 -3.30 -3.05 -19.48
C ILE A 32 -3.57 -4.20 -20.43
N CYS A 33 -4.86 -4.46 -20.70
CA CYS A 33 -5.27 -5.56 -21.55
C CYS A 33 -4.99 -5.28 -23.04
N PRO A 34 -4.89 -6.32 -23.87
CA PRO A 34 -4.64 -6.20 -25.31
C PRO A 34 -5.59 -5.24 -26.04
N ASP A 35 -6.88 -5.27 -25.71
CA ASP A 35 -7.89 -4.43 -26.36
C ASP A 35 -7.69 -2.95 -26.04
N CYS A 36 -7.37 -2.63 -24.78
CA CYS A 36 -7.05 -1.27 -24.36
C CYS A 36 -5.72 -0.76 -24.93
N LEU A 37 -4.78 -1.66 -25.25
CA LEU A 37 -3.53 -1.27 -25.90
C LEU A 37 -3.71 -0.79 -27.35
N VAL A 38 -4.80 -1.20 -28.01
CA VAL A 38 -5.09 -0.83 -29.40
C VAL A 38 -6.09 0.33 -29.48
N SER A 39 -7.07 0.36 -28.57
CA SER A 39 -8.21 1.29 -28.64
C SER A 39 -8.03 2.62 -27.91
N ARG A 40 -7.02 2.75 -27.03
CA ARG A 40 -6.84 3.93 -26.18
C ARG A 40 -5.38 4.39 -26.16
N ASP A 41 -5.16 5.69 -25.94
CA ASP A 41 -3.83 6.20 -25.55
C ASP A 41 -3.52 5.82 -24.11
N TRP A 42 -3.24 4.55 -23.90
CA TRP A 42 -3.00 3.95 -22.60
C TRP A 42 -1.75 4.52 -21.89
N LYS A 43 -0.86 5.20 -22.61
CA LYS A 43 0.35 5.80 -22.05
C LYS A 43 0.09 7.15 -21.40
N ALA A 44 -1.02 7.83 -21.74
CA ALA A 44 -1.35 9.15 -21.21
C ALA A 44 -1.44 9.16 -19.68
N ASP A 45 -2.00 8.11 -19.10
CA ASP A 45 -2.24 7.97 -17.66
C ASP A 45 -1.08 7.32 -16.87
N LEU A 46 0.04 6.99 -17.53
CA LEU A 46 1.17 6.34 -16.89
C LEU A 46 2.20 7.35 -16.40
N ASP A 47 2.84 6.99 -15.30
CA ASP A 47 3.99 7.70 -14.78
C ASP A 47 5.12 7.70 -15.82
N ARG A 48 5.87 8.80 -15.87
CA ARG A 48 6.99 8.98 -16.79
C ARG A 48 8.30 9.02 -16.02
N CYS A 49 9.35 8.48 -16.62
CA CYS A 49 10.70 8.65 -16.11
C CYS A 49 11.07 10.14 -16.09
N GLY A 50 11.53 10.65 -14.95
CA GLY A 50 12.00 12.04 -14.83
C GLY A 50 13.25 12.33 -15.69
N ARG A 51 14.01 11.30 -16.08
CA ARG A 51 15.23 11.43 -16.87
C ARG A 51 15.00 11.36 -18.38
N CYS A 52 14.34 10.30 -18.88
CA CYS A 52 14.16 10.06 -20.32
C CYS A 52 12.72 10.19 -20.82
N ARG A 53 11.76 10.49 -19.94
CA ARG A 53 10.30 10.60 -20.22
C ARG A 53 9.63 9.32 -20.73
N SER A 54 10.32 8.17 -20.72
CA SER A 54 9.71 6.86 -21.02
C SER A 54 8.61 6.51 -20.02
N THR A 55 7.55 5.86 -20.49
CA THR A 55 6.47 5.27 -19.67
C THR A 55 6.70 3.79 -19.37
N PHE A 56 7.81 3.21 -19.84
CA PHE A 56 8.18 1.82 -19.57
C PHE A 56 8.86 1.70 -18.21
N LEU A 57 8.05 1.87 -17.17
CA LEU A 57 8.46 1.77 -15.78
C LEU A 57 8.04 0.43 -15.17
N ILE A 58 8.82 -0.08 -14.23
CA ILE A 58 8.54 -1.30 -13.45
C ILE A 58 8.63 -0.93 -11.98
N SER A 59 7.62 -1.30 -11.20
CA SER A 59 7.62 -1.14 -9.74
C SER A 59 8.00 -2.48 -9.09
N ARG A 60 9.12 -2.53 -8.37
CA ARG A 60 9.62 -3.72 -7.67
C ARG A 60 10.10 -3.34 -6.27
N LEU A 61 9.60 -4.04 -5.24
CA LEU A 61 10.16 -4.01 -3.87
C LEU A 61 10.38 -2.60 -3.29
N GLY A 62 9.48 -1.64 -3.51
CA GLY A 62 9.68 -0.28 -3.00
C GLY A 62 10.39 0.66 -3.97
N GLU A 63 10.78 0.19 -5.16
CA GLU A 63 11.50 0.98 -6.17
C GLU A 63 10.74 1.00 -7.51
N ILE A 64 11.02 2.02 -8.29
CA ILE A 64 10.57 2.18 -9.67
C ILE A 64 11.80 2.28 -10.57
N GLU A 65 11.92 1.33 -11.48
CA GLU A 65 12.98 1.26 -12.48
C GLU A 65 12.44 1.66 -13.86
N CYS A 66 13.19 2.49 -14.57
CA CYS A 66 12.92 2.85 -15.95
C CYS A 66 13.66 1.95 -16.93
N HIS A 67 12.93 1.10 -17.64
CA HIS A 67 13.50 0.17 -18.61
C HIS A 67 14.12 0.86 -19.86
N GLY A 68 13.85 2.15 -20.07
CA GLY A 68 14.40 2.92 -21.19
C GLY A 68 15.81 3.48 -20.94
N CYS A 69 16.17 3.81 -19.70
CA CYS A 69 17.46 4.43 -19.39
C CYS A 69 18.13 3.88 -18.11
N GLY A 70 17.52 2.89 -17.46
CA GLY A 70 18.03 2.25 -16.24
C GLY A 70 17.89 3.08 -14.97
N GLU A 71 17.23 4.23 -15.01
CA GLU A 71 17.05 5.07 -13.81
C GLU A 71 16.20 4.34 -12.77
N VAL A 72 16.71 4.21 -11.55
CA VAL A 72 16.02 3.61 -10.41
C VAL A 72 15.74 4.70 -9.38
N ARG A 73 14.50 4.78 -8.92
CA ARG A 73 14.10 5.68 -7.83
C ARG A 73 13.29 4.93 -6.78
N PRO A 74 13.37 5.30 -5.50
CA PRO A 74 12.41 4.80 -4.51
C PRO A 74 10.99 5.23 -4.89
N GLN A 75 10.02 4.36 -4.60
CA GLN A 75 8.62 4.72 -4.52
C GLN A 75 8.48 5.71 -3.37
N ALA A 76 7.67 6.76 -3.55
CA ALA A 76 7.31 7.55 -2.38
C ALA A 76 6.61 6.59 -1.41
N ALA A 77 7.09 6.58 -0.17
CA ALA A 77 6.36 5.92 0.88
C ALA A 77 4.92 6.45 0.83
N PRO A 78 3.89 5.60 0.93
CA PRO A 78 2.55 6.09 1.11
C PRO A 78 2.64 7.04 2.30
N GLN A 79 2.45 8.34 2.07
CA GLN A 79 2.36 9.26 3.19
C GLN A 79 1.21 8.70 4.03
N PRO A 80 1.44 8.35 5.29
CA PRO A 80 0.35 7.94 6.14
C PRO A 80 -0.61 9.13 6.10
N ALA A 81 -1.73 8.96 5.38
CA ALA A 81 -2.82 9.91 5.39
C ALA A 81 -3.09 10.12 6.86
N ALA A 82 -2.80 11.33 7.38
CA ALA A 82 -2.64 11.61 8.79
C ALA A 82 -3.66 10.78 9.56
N ALA A 83 -3.21 9.66 10.13
CA ALA A 83 -4.13 8.76 10.79
C ALA A 83 -4.71 9.60 11.92
N PRO A 84 -6.05 9.69 12.09
CA PRO A 84 -6.59 10.28 13.29
C PRO A 84 -5.95 9.49 14.42
N LEU A 85 -5.08 10.13 15.21
CA LEU A 85 -4.29 9.49 16.26
C LEU A 85 -5.23 8.56 17.05
N PRO A 86 -5.14 7.23 16.86
CA PRO A 86 -5.96 6.35 17.66
C PRO A 86 -5.30 6.33 19.03
N GLY A 87 -5.93 6.97 20.01
CA GLY A 87 -5.79 6.46 21.36
C GLY A 87 -5.39 7.41 22.48
N SER A 88 -5.47 8.74 22.40
CA SER A 88 -5.35 9.52 23.66
C SER A 88 -6.45 9.15 24.67
N ALA A 89 -7.67 8.89 24.18
CA ALA A 89 -8.79 8.43 25.01
C ALA A 89 -8.63 6.98 25.49
N LEU A 90 -8.27 6.06 24.60
CA LEU A 90 -8.05 4.64 24.93
C LEU A 90 -6.85 4.46 25.87
N THR A 91 -5.76 5.21 25.68
CA THR A 91 -4.59 5.20 26.56
C THR A 91 -4.96 5.70 27.96
N ASN A 92 -5.78 6.76 28.08
CA ASN A 92 -6.28 7.22 29.37
C ASN A 92 -7.16 6.19 30.08
N GLU A 93 -8.03 5.48 29.34
CA GLU A 93 -8.88 4.42 29.93
C GLU A 93 -8.05 3.25 30.46
N VAL A 94 -7.03 2.82 29.71
CA VAL A 94 -6.11 1.76 30.13
C VAL A 94 -5.29 2.19 31.34
N GLU A 95 -4.77 3.41 31.35
CA GLU A 95 -4.00 3.95 32.48
C GLU A 95 -4.85 3.99 33.75
N GLN A 96 -6.09 4.50 33.67
CA GLN A 96 -7.02 4.53 34.80
C GLN A 96 -7.40 3.13 35.30
N ALA A 97 -7.60 2.17 34.39
CA ALA A 97 -7.90 0.79 34.75
C ALA A 97 -6.71 0.14 35.50
N LEU A 98 -5.48 0.40 35.02
CA LEU A 98 -4.26 -0.11 35.63
C LEU A 98 -4.06 0.47 37.04
N SER A 99 -4.26 1.78 37.23
CA SER A 99 -4.16 2.42 38.54
C SER A 99 -5.14 1.81 39.55
N ARG A 100 -6.40 1.57 39.15
CA ARG A 100 -7.41 0.95 40.03
C ARG A 100 -7.03 -0.47 40.44
N ALA A 101 -6.54 -1.28 39.50
CA ALA A 101 -6.11 -2.64 39.80
C ALA A 101 -4.94 -2.66 40.79
N LEU A 102 -3.95 -1.79 40.60
CA LEU A 102 -2.78 -1.70 41.48
C LEU A 102 -3.13 -1.16 42.86
N SER A 103 -4.04 -0.18 42.97
CA SER A 103 -4.54 0.30 44.26
C SER A 103 -5.40 -0.73 45.00
N GLY A 104 -6.13 -1.58 44.28
CA GLY A 104 -6.90 -2.69 44.88
C GLY A 104 -6.00 -3.75 45.51
N LEU A 105 -4.81 -3.98 44.94
CA LEU A 105 -3.83 -4.94 45.46
C LEU A 105 -3.14 -4.45 46.74
N THR A 106 -3.00 -3.15 46.94
CA THR A 106 -2.42 -2.56 48.16
C THR A 106 -3.44 -2.37 49.29
N ALA A 107 -4.74 -2.45 49.00
CA ALA A 107 -5.83 -2.31 49.98
C ALA A 107 -6.26 -3.63 50.65
N LEU A 108 -5.61 -4.76 50.37
CA LEU A 108 -5.89 -6.04 51.04
C LEU A 108 -5.63 -5.89 52.55
N PRO A 109 -6.65 -6.03 53.41
CA PRO A 109 -6.46 -5.97 54.85
C PRO A 109 -5.62 -7.16 55.31
N ALA A 110 -4.68 -6.90 56.22
CA ALA A 110 -3.85 -7.92 56.84
C ALA A 110 -4.74 -9.02 57.47
N PRO A 111 -4.38 -10.31 57.34
CA PRO A 111 -5.17 -11.38 57.94
C PRO A 111 -5.17 -11.21 59.47
N HIS A 112 -6.37 -10.98 60.03
CA HIS A 112 -6.57 -10.98 61.47
C HIS A 112 -6.29 -12.38 62.03
N THR A 113 -5.17 -12.52 62.73
CA THR A 113 -4.87 -13.69 63.56
C THR A 113 -5.87 -13.75 64.72
N ARG A 114 -6.85 -14.65 64.64
CA ARG A 114 -7.68 -15.02 65.79
C ARG A 114 -6.89 -15.95 66.70
N ARG A 115 -6.86 -15.57 67.99
CA ARG A 115 -6.20 -16.20 69.13
C ARG A 115 -6.91 -17.47 69.58
#